data_AF-A0A3Q0RAZ5-F1
#
_entry.id   AF-A0A3Q0RAZ5-F1
#
_cell.length_a   1.000
_cell.length_b   1.000
_cell.length_c   1.000
_cell.angle_alpha   90.00
_cell.angle_beta   90.00
_cell.angle_gamma   90.00
#
_symmetry.space_group_name_H-M   'P 1'
#
loop_
_entity.id
_entity.type
_entity.pdbx_description
1 polymer ?
#
loop_
_entity_poly.entity_id
_entity_poly.type
_entity_poly.pdbx_seq_one_letter_code
_entity_poly.pdbx_strand_id
1 'polypeptide(L)'
;MPGERLEERTLEVSQLPEGVDEELLSLYFENKRRSGGGSLVSVTKNDDRAIIVFEDAEVAARVLSKEHHILHNVELSVRKPASKDPCRLLLRGINPNTNIEMIELYVENMTAQDDFTLCPSPGRDLILIHLSEPLSKGLLNA
;
A
#
# COMPACT_ATOMS: atom_id res chain seq x y z
N MET A 1 5.19 24.24 6.89
CA MET A 1 3.99 23.90 6.08
C MET A 1 3.44 22.60 6.63
N PRO A 2 2.12 22.50 6.88
CA PRO A 2 1.53 21.31 7.50
C PRO A 2 1.74 20.11 6.58
N GLY A 3 2.23 19.02 7.16
CA GLY A 3 2.78 17.87 6.43
C GLY A 3 1.80 17.28 5.42
N GLU A 4 2.18 17.35 4.15
CA GLU A 4 1.55 16.55 3.11
C GLU A 4 1.69 15.08 3.48
N ARG A 5 0.55 14.42 3.65
CA ARG A 5 0.53 13.00 3.98
C ARG A 5 1.10 12.24 2.79
N LEU A 6 2.08 11.37 3.05
CA LEU A 6 2.69 10.53 2.01
C LEU A 6 1.62 9.79 1.18
N GLU A 7 0.51 9.41 1.81
CA GLU A 7 -0.64 8.78 1.15
C GLU A 7 -1.25 9.61 0.00
N GLU A 8 -1.26 10.94 0.12
CA GLU A 8 -1.90 11.85 -0.84
C GLU A 8 -1.05 12.09 -2.09
N ARG A 9 0.27 11.96 -1.94
CA ARG A 9 1.26 12.07 -3.02
C ARG A 9 1.70 10.70 -3.58
N THR A 10 1.13 9.61 -3.09
CA THR A 10 1.47 8.25 -3.54
C THR A 10 0.36 7.67 -4.40
N LEU A 11 0.72 7.07 -5.54
CA LEU A 11 -0.16 6.34 -6.43
C LEU A 11 0.30 4.90 -6.59
N GLU A 12 -0.66 4.02 -6.80
CA GLU A 12 -0.42 2.64 -7.21
C GLU A 12 -0.82 2.48 -8.68
N VAL A 13 0.10 1.92 -9.46
CA VAL A 13 -0.09 1.60 -10.87
C VAL A 13 -0.11 0.08 -11.00
N SER A 14 -1.04 -0.44 -11.79
CA SER A 14 -1.21 -1.87 -12.03
C SER A 14 -1.46 -2.15 -13.51
N GLN A 15 -1.40 -3.42 -13.91
CA GLN A 15 -1.46 -3.87 -15.30
C GLN A 15 -0.24 -3.41 -16.12
N LEU A 16 0.94 -3.41 -15.48
CA LEU A 16 2.18 -3.09 -16.15
C LEU A 16 2.52 -4.19 -17.19
N PRO A 17 2.81 -3.83 -18.45
CA PRO A 17 3.24 -4.81 -19.43
C PRO A 17 4.65 -5.33 -19.14
N GLU A 18 4.94 -6.54 -19.64
CA GLU A 18 6.29 -7.10 -19.60
C GLU A 18 7.28 -6.17 -20.30
N GLY A 19 8.43 -5.93 -19.67
CA GLY A 19 9.49 -5.06 -20.20
C GLY A 19 9.39 -3.58 -19.82
N VAL A 20 8.35 -3.13 -19.11
CA VAL A 20 8.36 -1.79 -18.49
C VAL A 20 9.15 -1.82 -17.19
N ASP A 21 10.18 -1.01 -17.08
CA ASP A 21 10.99 -0.83 -15.87
C ASP A 21 10.63 0.47 -15.13
N GLU A 22 11.30 0.70 -14.00
CA GLU A 22 11.10 1.89 -13.16
C GLU A 22 11.49 3.19 -13.88
N GLU A 23 12.47 3.14 -14.78
CA GLU A 23 12.93 4.29 -15.56
C GLU A 23 11.86 4.72 -16.57
N LEU A 24 11.27 3.77 -17.31
CA LEU A 24 10.18 4.04 -18.24
C LEU A 24 8.93 4.58 -17.53
N LEU A 25 8.64 4.06 -16.33
CA LEU A 25 7.57 4.58 -15.49
C LEU A 25 7.87 6.02 -15.04
N SER A 26 9.09 6.28 -14.57
CA SER A 26 9.51 7.62 -14.15
C SER A 26 9.33 8.62 -15.28
N LEU A 27 9.86 8.32 -16.47
CA LEU A 27 9.73 9.19 -17.64
C LEU A 27 8.27 9.45 -18.05
N TYR A 28 7.40 8.45 -17.93
CA TYR A 28 5.98 8.60 -18.25
C TYR A 28 5.27 9.49 -17.22
N PHE A 29 5.50 9.25 -15.93
CA PHE A 29 4.82 9.96 -14.84
C PHE A 29 5.42 11.34 -14.55
N GLU A 30 6.65 11.65 -14.96
CA GLU A 30 7.18 13.02 -14.97
C GLU A 30 6.59 13.87 -16.09
N ASN A 31 6.13 13.24 -17.18
CA ASN A 31 5.65 13.96 -18.35
C ASN A 31 4.22 14.50 -18.15
N LYS A 32 4.12 15.77 -17.76
CA LYS A 32 2.85 16.50 -17.58
C LYS A 32 1.87 16.39 -18.76
N ARG A 33 2.34 16.32 -20.01
CA ARG A 33 1.45 16.19 -21.18
C ARG A 33 0.87 14.78 -21.32
N ARG A 34 1.68 13.76 -21.04
CA ARG A 34 1.28 12.36 -21.19
C ARG A 34 0.43 11.89 -20.02
N SER A 35 0.91 12.05 -18.80
CA SER A 35 0.29 11.51 -17.58
C SER A 35 -0.44 12.56 -16.74
N GLY A 36 -0.20 13.86 -16.97
CA GLY A 36 -0.64 14.91 -16.04
C GLY A 36 0.28 15.04 -14.81
N GLY A 37 1.38 14.28 -14.77
CA GLY A 37 2.30 14.22 -13.64
C GLY A 37 3.38 15.30 -13.63
N GLY A 38 4.50 15.01 -12.99
CA GLY A 38 5.55 15.96 -12.62
C GLY A 38 6.60 15.30 -11.73
N SER A 39 7.36 16.10 -10.97
CA SER A 39 8.49 15.62 -10.18
C SER A 39 8.15 14.44 -9.27
N LEU A 40 9.01 13.41 -9.34
CA LEU A 40 8.89 12.17 -8.59
C LEU A 40 9.93 12.14 -7.46
N VAL A 41 9.54 11.59 -6.33
CA VAL A 41 10.44 11.26 -5.21
C VAL A 41 10.97 9.84 -5.36
N SER A 42 10.10 8.90 -5.74
CA SER A 42 10.50 7.50 -5.95
C SER A 42 9.50 6.75 -6.82
N VAL A 43 10.02 5.79 -7.59
CA VAL A 43 9.24 4.76 -8.26
C VAL A 43 9.76 3.42 -7.77
N THR A 44 8.85 2.55 -7.34
CA THR A 44 9.19 1.20 -6.89
C THR A 44 8.28 0.20 -7.59
N LYS A 45 8.84 -0.63 -8.46
CA LYS A 45 8.12 -1.66 -9.19
C LYS A 45 8.19 -3.00 -8.46
N ASN A 46 7.05 -3.69 -8.41
CA ASN A 46 6.93 -5.05 -7.93
C ASN A 46 6.02 -5.85 -8.89
N ASP A 47 6.65 -6.74 -9.68
CA ASP A 47 5.99 -7.53 -10.73
C ASP A 47 5.16 -6.70 -11.73
N ASP A 48 3.84 -6.84 -11.71
CA ASP A 48 2.88 -6.16 -12.59
C ASP A 48 2.34 -4.85 -11.97
N ARG A 49 2.89 -4.43 -10.83
CA ARG A 49 2.46 -3.25 -10.08
C ARG A 49 3.64 -2.33 -9.77
N ALA A 50 3.36 -1.04 -9.57
CA ALA A 50 4.35 -0.08 -9.13
C ALA A 50 3.74 0.94 -8.17
N ILE A 51 4.54 1.38 -7.22
CA ILE A 51 4.22 2.49 -6.31
C ILE A 51 5.02 3.71 -6.77
N ILE A 52 4.31 4.81 -6.96
CA ILE A 52 4.87 6.07 -7.47
C ILE A 52 4.60 7.15 -6.42
N VAL A 53 5.66 7.81 -5.98
CA VAL A 53 5.58 8.88 -4.99
C VAL A 53 5.97 10.18 -5.67
N PHE A 54 5.05 11.14 -5.71
CA PHE A 54 5.27 12.48 -6.23
C PHE A 54 5.84 13.42 -5.14
N GLU A 55 6.46 14.51 -5.58
CA GLU A 55 6.84 15.59 -4.67
C GLU A 55 5.62 16.31 -4.09
N ASP A 56 4.57 16.48 -4.90
CA ASP A 56 3.39 17.29 -4.59
C ASP A 56 2.09 16.48 -4.76
N ALA A 57 1.20 16.56 -3.77
CA ALA A 57 -0.10 15.90 -3.77
C ALA A 57 -1.02 16.36 -4.92
N GLU A 58 -0.93 17.62 -5.36
CA GLU A 58 -1.68 18.13 -6.52
C GLU A 58 -1.28 17.42 -7.81
N VAL A 59 0.00 17.03 -7.94
CA VAL A 59 0.48 16.26 -9.08
C VAL A 59 -0.19 14.88 -9.09
N ALA A 60 -0.18 14.18 -7.95
CA ALA A 60 -0.83 12.87 -7.82
C ALA A 60 -2.34 12.95 -8.13
N ALA A 61 -3.03 13.98 -7.65
CA ALA A 61 -4.45 14.19 -7.93
C ALA A 61 -4.74 14.41 -9.42
N ARG A 62 -3.88 15.13 -10.15
CA ARG A 62 -4.01 15.33 -11.61
C ARG A 62 -3.77 14.05 -12.40
N VAL A 63 -2.79 13.25 -11.98
CA VAL A 63 -2.55 11.94 -12.61
C VAL A 63 -3.74 11.02 -12.40
N LEU A 64 -4.35 11.04 -11.21
CA LEU A 64 -5.56 10.28 -10.89
C LEU A 64 -6.81 10.74 -11.64
N SER A 65 -6.95 12.04 -11.92
CA SER A 65 -8.12 12.55 -12.64
C SER A 65 -8.06 12.27 -14.14
N LYS A 66 -6.90 11.85 -14.66
CA LYS A 66 -6.76 11.39 -16.03
C LYS A 66 -7.39 10.01 -16.18
N GLU A 67 -8.34 9.92 -17.10
CA GLU A 67 -9.15 8.71 -17.33
C GLU A 67 -8.32 7.52 -17.85
N HIS A 68 -7.42 7.75 -18.82
CA HIS A 68 -6.67 6.69 -19.49
C HIS A 68 -5.16 6.96 -19.41
N HIS A 69 -4.39 5.97 -18.96
CA HIS A 69 -2.93 6.02 -19.00
C HIS A 69 -2.41 4.96 -19.95
N ILE A 70 -1.71 5.35 -21.02
CA ILE A 70 -1.27 4.42 -22.06
C ILE A 70 0.26 4.43 -22.14
N LEU A 71 0.86 3.28 -21.85
CA LEU A 71 2.29 3.03 -21.92
C LEU A 71 2.54 1.75 -22.72
N HIS A 72 3.39 1.81 -23.75
CA HIS A 72 3.66 0.68 -24.64
C HIS A 72 2.38 0.04 -25.24
N ASN A 73 1.41 0.88 -25.59
CA ASN A 73 0.13 0.45 -26.18
C ASN A 73 -0.74 -0.42 -25.25
N VAL A 74 -0.43 -0.43 -23.95
CA VAL A 74 -1.20 -1.06 -22.88
C VAL A 74 -1.74 0.03 -21.97
N GLU A 75 -2.99 -0.16 -21.56
CA GLU A 75 -3.65 0.73 -20.61
C GLU A 75 -3.27 0.34 -19.17
N LEU A 76 -2.78 1.32 -18.42
CA LEU A 76 -2.39 1.19 -17.03
C LEU A 76 -3.55 1.59 -16.12
N SER A 77 -3.80 0.82 -15.06
CA SER A 77 -4.75 1.20 -14.01
C SER A 77 -4.02 1.95 -12.91
N VAL A 78 -4.31 3.25 -12.78
CA VAL A 78 -3.77 4.12 -11.73
C VAL A 78 -4.83 4.34 -10.65
N ARG A 79 -4.47 4.12 -9.38
CA ARG A 79 -5.36 4.30 -8.24
C ARG A 79 -4.61 4.85 -7.03
N LYS A 80 -5.36 5.31 -6.04
CA LYS A 80 -4.77 5.54 -4.71
C LYS A 80 -4.31 4.19 -4.16
N PRO A 81 -3.11 4.10 -3.56
CA PRO A 81 -2.69 2.88 -2.89
C PRO A 81 -3.76 2.52 -1.85
N ALA A 82 -4.02 1.22 -1.72
CA ALA A 82 -4.91 0.75 -0.66
C ALA A 82 -4.39 1.33 0.66
N SER A 83 -5.21 2.14 1.33
CA SER A 83 -4.86 2.67 2.63
C SER A 83 -4.62 1.47 3.52
N LYS A 84 -3.36 1.24 3.93
CA LYS A 84 -3.08 0.28 4.99
C LYS A 84 -3.80 0.84 6.21
N ASP A 85 -4.89 0.19 6.60
CA ASP A 85 -5.61 0.55 7.82
C ASP A 85 -4.65 0.21 8.97
N PRO A 86 -4.08 1.22 9.65
CA PRO A 86 -3.04 0.99 10.66
C PRO A 86 -3.58 0.30 11.91
N CYS A 87 -4.91 0.22 12.05
CA CYS A 87 -5.60 -0.50 13.09
C CYS A 87 -5.99 -1.91 12.67
N ARG A 88 -5.78 -2.32 11.40
CA ARG A 88 -6.13 -3.66 10.92
C ARG A 88 -4.92 -4.42 10.41
N LEU A 89 -4.66 -5.56 11.03
CA LEU A 89 -3.55 -6.44 10.67
C LEU A 89 -4.07 -7.80 10.24
N LEU A 90 -3.35 -8.44 9.34
CA LEU A 90 -3.66 -9.80 8.90
C LEU A 90 -2.52 -10.73 9.30
N LEU A 91 -2.76 -11.59 10.29
CA LEU A 91 -1.90 -12.71 10.57
C LEU A 91 -2.16 -13.82 9.56
N ARG A 92 -1.09 -14.35 8.97
CA ARG A 92 -1.14 -15.46 8.00
C ARG A 92 -0.30 -16.63 8.47
N GLY A 93 -0.67 -17.83 8.02
CA GLY A 93 0.10 -19.04 8.31
C GLY A 93 -0.12 -19.58 9.72
N ILE A 94 -1.26 -19.23 10.32
CA ILE A 94 -1.65 -19.76 11.62
C ILE A 94 -2.01 -21.24 11.46
N ASN A 95 -1.53 -22.08 12.37
CA ASN A 95 -1.98 -23.47 12.43
C ASN A 95 -3.45 -23.50 12.91
N PRO A 96 -4.39 -24.13 12.19
CA PRO A 96 -5.81 -24.18 12.56
C PRO A 96 -6.11 -24.75 13.96
N ASN A 97 -5.16 -25.49 14.53
CA ASN A 97 -5.24 -26.09 15.86
C ASN A 97 -4.66 -25.22 16.98
N THR A 98 -4.04 -24.08 16.67
CA THR A 98 -3.50 -23.17 17.69
C THR A 98 -4.65 -22.60 18.53
N ASN A 99 -4.49 -22.61 19.86
CA ASN A 99 -5.46 -22.02 20.77
C ASN A 99 -5.52 -20.50 20.56
N ILE A 100 -6.73 -19.93 20.51
CA ILE A 100 -6.94 -18.49 20.33
C ILE A 100 -6.31 -17.66 21.45
N GLU A 101 -6.30 -18.14 22.70
CA GLU A 101 -5.66 -17.46 23.84
C GLU A 101 -4.15 -17.29 23.63
N MET A 102 -3.51 -18.28 22.99
CA MET A 102 -2.07 -18.20 22.65
C MET A 102 -1.81 -17.18 21.55
N ILE A 103 -2.77 -16.99 20.65
CA ILE A 103 -2.71 -15.99 19.59
C ILE A 103 -2.94 -14.60 20.19
N GLU A 104 -3.90 -14.44 21.10
CA GLU A 104 -4.13 -13.20 21.85
C GLU A 104 -2.86 -12.78 22.58
N LEU A 105 -2.25 -13.67 23.35
CA LEU A 105 -1.00 -13.40 24.05
C LEU A 105 0.15 -12.99 23.10
N TYR A 106 0.27 -13.68 21.96
CA TYR A 106 1.27 -13.33 20.95
C TYR A 106 1.02 -11.93 20.37
N VAL A 107 -0.24 -11.62 20.03
CA VAL A 107 -0.62 -10.31 19.48
C VAL A 107 -0.35 -9.21 20.50
N GLU A 108 -0.80 -9.38 21.75
CA GLU A 108 -0.57 -8.43 22.85
C GLU A 108 0.92 -8.12 23.01
N ASN A 109 1.77 -9.16 23.00
CA ASN A 109 3.22 -8.98 23.11
C ASN A 109 3.85 -8.29 21.90
N MET A 110 3.31 -8.50 20.69
CA MET A 110 3.84 -7.89 19.46
C MET A 110 3.35 -6.45 19.26
N THR A 111 2.13 -6.13 19.68
CA THR A 111 1.53 -4.80 19.52
C THR A 111 1.80 -3.90 20.72
N ALA A 112 2.16 -4.47 21.88
CA ALA A 112 2.19 -3.81 23.18
C ALA A 112 0.83 -3.17 23.55
N GLN A 113 -0.27 -3.81 23.09
CA GLN A 113 -1.64 -3.37 23.30
C GLN A 113 -2.51 -4.55 23.72
N ASP A 114 -3.38 -4.34 24.71
CA ASP A 114 -4.36 -5.30 25.21
C ASP A 114 -5.78 -5.07 24.66
N ASP A 115 -6.04 -3.90 24.06
CA ASP A 115 -7.34 -3.56 23.46
C ASP A 115 -7.38 -3.83 21.95
N PHE A 116 -7.77 -5.07 21.60
CA PHE A 116 -7.94 -5.52 20.22
C PHE A 116 -8.99 -6.64 20.09
N THR A 117 -9.35 -6.95 18.84
CA THR A 117 -10.26 -8.05 18.49
C THR A 117 -9.65 -8.96 17.44
N LEU A 118 -9.86 -10.28 17.59
CA LEU A 118 -9.39 -11.31 16.65
C LEU A 118 -10.57 -11.91 15.88
N CYS A 119 -10.50 -11.84 14.55
CA CYS A 119 -11.50 -12.38 13.64
C CYS A 119 -10.87 -13.48 12.77
N PRO A 120 -10.95 -14.77 13.16
CA PRO A 120 -10.38 -15.88 12.39
C PRO A 120 -11.19 -16.16 11.12
N SER A 121 -10.48 -16.60 10.06
CA SER A 121 -11.10 -17.09 8.84
C SER A 121 -11.84 -18.42 9.08
N PRO A 122 -12.77 -18.82 8.20
CA PRO A 122 -13.38 -20.15 8.25
C PRO A 122 -12.34 -21.30 8.23
N GLY A 123 -11.21 -21.09 7.55
CA GLY A 123 -10.09 -22.04 7.49
C GLY A 123 -9.14 -22.00 8.70
N ARG A 124 -9.27 -20.99 9.57
CA ARG A 124 -8.41 -20.72 10.74
C ARG A 124 -6.91 -20.57 10.44
N ASP A 125 -6.58 -20.34 9.18
CA ASP A 125 -5.24 -20.10 8.66
C ASP A 125 -4.87 -18.60 8.59
N LEU A 126 -5.90 -17.76 8.65
CA LEU A 126 -5.82 -16.31 8.61
C LEU A 126 -6.59 -15.72 9.80
N ILE A 127 -6.05 -14.66 10.41
CA ILE A 127 -6.74 -13.92 11.48
C ILE A 127 -6.61 -12.43 11.18
N LEU A 128 -7.76 -11.75 11.09
CA LEU A 128 -7.82 -10.30 11.05
C LEU A 128 -7.80 -9.78 12.49
N ILE A 129 -6.78 -8.99 12.83
CA ILE A 129 -6.67 -8.26 14.09
C ILE A 129 -7.23 -6.86 13.86
N HIS A 130 -8.08 -6.39 14.76
CA HIS A 130 -8.51 -4.99 14.80
C HIS A 130 -8.14 -4.36 16.14
N LEU A 131 -7.24 -3.39 16.08
CA LEU A 131 -6.66 -2.64 17.20
C LEU A 131 -7.48 -1.38 17.48
N SER A 132 -7.57 -0.97 18.75
CA SER A 132 -8.19 0.32 19.10
C SER A 132 -7.33 1.53 18.75
N GLU A 133 -6.00 1.39 18.72
CA GLU A 133 -5.08 2.44 18.30
C GLU A 133 -4.12 1.95 17.20
N PRO A 134 -3.68 2.83 16.28
CA PRO A 134 -2.81 2.46 15.19
C PRO A 134 -1.44 1.98 15.67
N LEU A 135 -0.88 0.97 15.00
CA LEU A 135 0.49 0.53 15.27
C LEU A 135 1.49 1.67 15.09
N SER A 136 2.31 1.87 16.11
CA SER A 136 3.47 2.75 16.02
C SER A 136 4.52 2.11 15.10
N LYS A 137 5.06 2.90 14.15
CA LYS A 137 5.94 2.45 13.05
C LYS A 137 7.28 1.79 13.47
N GLY A 138 7.54 1.61 14.77
CA GLY A 138 8.80 1.09 15.30
C GLY A 138 8.85 -0.42 15.56
N LEU A 139 7.74 -1.15 15.48
CA LEU A 139 7.64 -2.53 15.98
C LEU A 139 7.75 -3.65 14.93
N LEU A 140 7.80 -3.32 13.63
CA LEU A 140 7.78 -4.33 12.55
C LEU A 140 9.17 -4.72 12.01
N ASN A 141 10.25 -4.25 12.64
CA ASN A 141 11.63 -4.63 12.30
C ASN A 141 12.24 -5.45 13.44
N ALA A 142 11.82 -6.71 13.60
CA ALA A 142 12.51 -7.69 14.44
C ALA A 142 12.48 -9.05 13.76
#